data_AF-A0A6M0HRJ3-F1
#
_entry.id   AF-A0A6M0HRJ3-F1
#
_cell.length_a   1.000
_cell.length_b   1.000
_cell.length_c   1.000
_cell.angle_alpha   90.00
_cell.angle_beta   90.00
_cell.angle_gamma   90.00
#
_symmetry.space_group_name_H-M   'P 1'
#
loop_
_entity.id
_entity.type
_entity.pdbx_description
1 polymer ?
#
loop_
_entity_poly.entity_id
_entity_poly.type
_entity_poly.pdbx_seq_one_letter_code
_entity_poly.pdbx_strand_id
1 'polypeptide(L)'
;MPVPPQFQKDFDAALAVPTYSNPLDRWPAYVDGSLQTIFGKDGILGPEDLAPRFADMMRLRFPRSMWSAAGVDKRHWSGLGNVLHLGQKFRLVLSVADPLDPDGDPAWRLVREEATYEGSARRPWRAVQIRGLPPAEQAAQDKKEAARVRLHCTLDRKARDAADPEIRSIVAAMQAFDRDVRFESERLRARLPEICYGRRLAEISPILIETHHRLGMRRDEIKAWIWALKMEQIVLLGRYAQPNLHLRRGGLRRGDPQPAVPGVLAVLTASMGPPPQIAPAILSNGEIPAEDADALAGLAF
;
A
#
# COMPACT_ATOMS: atom_id res chain seq x y z
N MET A 1 -28.45 -10.61 -18.85
CA MET A 1 -28.71 -11.97 -19.38
C MET A 1 -29.36 -12.76 -18.25
N PRO A 2 -30.39 -13.56 -18.53
CA PRO A 2 -31.03 -14.35 -17.48
C PRO A 2 -30.02 -15.30 -16.83
N VAL A 3 -30.03 -15.37 -15.50
CA VAL A 3 -29.18 -16.30 -14.74
C VAL A 3 -29.60 -17.73 -15.07
N PRO A 4 -28.67 -18.63 -15.47
CA PRO A 4 -29.01 -20.03 -15.67
C PRO A 4 -29.62 -20.63 -14.40
N PRO A 5 -30.77 -21.34 -14.46
CA PRO A 5 -31.44 -21.86 -13.26
C PRO A 5 -30.57 -22.75 -12.37
N GLN A 6 -29.57 -23.42 -12.97
CA GLN A 6 -28.62 -24.24 -12.21
C GLN A 6 -27.71 -23.39 -11.31
N PHE A 7 -27.36 -22.17 -11.71
CA PHE A 7 -26.48 -21.30 -10.92
C PHE A 7 -27.18 -20.83 -9.64
N GLN A 8 -28.47 -20.50 -9.75
CA GLN A 8 -29.29 -20.17 -8.58
C GLN A 8 -29.37 -21.36 -7.62
N LYS A 9 -29.65 -22.57 -8.12
CA LYS A 9 -29.66 -23.79 -7.30
C LYS A 9 -28.33 -24.04 -6.58
N ASP A 10 -27.20 -23.82 -7.26
CA ASP A 10 -25.87 -24.02 -6.68
C ASP A 10 -25.56 -22.97 -5.59
N PHE A 11 -26.06 -21.74 -5.77
CA PHE A 11 -26.00 -20.69 -4.76
C PHE A 11 -26.86 -21.03 -3.53
N ASP A 12 -28.14 -21.38 -3.74
CA ASP A 12 -29.07 -21.70 -2.66
C ASP A 12 -28.56 -22.89 -1.82
N ALA A 13 -28.05 -23.92 -2.49
CA ALA A 13 -27.47 -25.09 -1.83
C ALA A 13 -26.28 -24.71 -0.94
N ALA A 14 -25.37 -23.86 -1.43
CA ALA A 14 -24.20 -23.40 -0.69
C ALA A 14 -24.54 -22.41 0.43
N LEU A 15 -25.57 -21.60 0.24
CA LEU A 15 -26.10 -20.68 1.25
C LEU A 15 -26.74 -21.45 2.41
N ALA A 16 -27.46 -22.53 2.12
CA ALA A 16 -28.08 -23.37 3.13
C ALA A 16 -27.04 -24.20 3.89
N VAL A 17 -26.11 -24.83 3.18
CA VAL A 17 -25.08 -25.70 3.76
C VAL A 17 -23.72 -25.37 3.13
N PRO A 18 -22.77 -24.81 3.90
CA PRO A 18 -21.49 -24.42 3.34
C PRO A 18 -20.69 -25.65 2.94
N THR A 19 -20.08 -25.61 1.75
CA THR A 19 -19.25 -26.70 1.23
C THR A 19 -17.88 -26.78 1.90
N TYR A 20 -17.51 -25.77 2.69
CA TYR A 20 -16.26 -25.74 3.43
C TYR A 20 -16.44 -26.34 4.83
N SER A 21 -15.94 -27.56 5.02
CA SER A 21 -16.18 -28.38 6.21
C SER A 21 -15.44 -27.94 7.47
N ASN A 22 -14.48 -27.02 7.38
CA ASN A 22 -13.77 -26.50 8.55
C ASN A 22 -13.31 -25.04 8.36
N PRO A 23 -14.02 -24.05 8.92
CA PRO A 23 -13.54 -22.68 8.87
C PRO A 23 -12.29 -22.57 9.76
N LEU A 24 -11.12 -22.47 9.14
CA LEU A 24 -9.89 -22.08 9.84
C LEU A 24 -10.14 -20.80 10.66
N ASP A 25 -9.42 -20.60 11.77
CA ASP A 25 -9.55 -19.41 12.64
C ASP A 25 -9.45 -18.06 11.89
N ARG A 26 -8.88 -18.03 10.66
CA ARG A 26 -8.77 -16.84 9.80
C ARG A 26 -10.03 -16.49 9.00
N TRP A 27 -10.99 -17.40 8.88
CA TRP A 27 -12.15 -17.23 7.98
C TRP A 27 -12.99 -15.99 8.28
N PRO A 28 -13.21 -15.56 9.53
CA PRO A 28 -13.95 -14.32 9.79
C PRO A 28 -13.37 -13.11 9.06
N ALA A 29 -12.05 -12.89 9.16
CA ALA A 29 -11.37 -11.79 8.46
C ALA A 29 -11.39 -11.95 6.93
N TYR A 30 -11.29 -13.19 6.43
CA TYR A 30 -11.37 -13.47 5.00
C TYR A 30 -12.76 -13.14 4.43
N VAL A 31 -13.81 -13.58 5.11
CA VAL A 31 -15.20 -13.40 4.71
C VAL A 31 -15.58 -11.93 4.81
N ASP A 32 -15.22 -11.26 5.91
CA ASP A 32 -15.44 -9.83 6.10
C ASP A 32 -14.80 -9.01 4.98
N GLY A 33 -13.49 -9.16 4.73
CA GLY A 33 -12.83 -8.44 3.63
C GLY A 33 -13.43 -8.74 2.25
N SER A 34 -13.94 -9.96 2.03
CA SER A 34 -14.62 -10.31 0.78
C SER A 34 -15.97 -9.59 0.66
N LEU A 35 -16.76 -9.58 1.74
CA LEU A 35 -18.04 -8.88 1.81
C LEU A 35 -17.86 -7.37 1.63
N GLN A 36 -16.91 -6.75 2.32
CA GLN A 36 -16.59 -5.32 2.14
C GLN A 36 -16.21 -4.99 0.70
N THR A 37 -15.45 -5.86 0.03
CA THR A 37 -15.05 -5.65 -1.36
C THR A 37 -16.24 -5.74 -2.33
N ILE A 38 -17.11 -6.74 -2.19
CA ILE A 38 -18.23 -6.95 -3.12
C ILE A 38 -19.40 -6.00 -2.87
N PHE A 39 -19.65 -5.60 -1.62
CA PHE A 39 -20.66 -4.57 -1.32
C PHE A 39 -20.19 -3.17 -1.72
N GLY A 40 -18.91 -2.86 -1.50
CA GLY A 40 -18.35 -1.55 -1.81
C GLY A 40 -19.05 -0.46 -1.01
N LYS A 41 -19.79 0.42 -1.70
CA LYS A 41 -20.57 1.50 -1.08
C LYS A 41 -22.08 1.26 -1.09
N ASP A 42 -22.53 0.13 -1.65
CA ASP A 42 -23.95 -0.15 -1.80
C ASP A 42 -24.52 -0.76 -0.52
N GLY A 43 -25.70 -0.31 -0.11
CA GLY A 43 -26.29 -0.69 1.17
C GLY A 43 -26.97 -2.06 1.16
N ILE A 44 -27.68 -2.40 0.08
CA ILE A 44 -28.48 -3.63 -0.07
C ILE A 44 -28.23 -4.16 -1.48
N LEU A 45 -27.90 -5.46 -1.60
CA LEU A 45 -27.64 -6.09 -2.89
C LEU A 45 -28.28 -7.48 -2.94
N GLY A 46 -28.88 -7.81 -4.09
CA GLY A 46 -29.37 -9.13 -4.42
C GLY A 46 -28.26 -10.06 -4.94
N PRO A 47 -28.56 -11.35 -5.17
CA PRO A 47 -27.56 -12.33 -5.62
C PRO A 47 -27.08 -12.03 -7.05
N GLU A 48 -27.95 -11.48 -7.90
CA GLU A 48 -27.62 -11.10 -9.28
C GLU A 48 -26.57 -9.98 -9.37
N ASP A 49 -26.58 -9.05 -8.41
CA ASP A 49 -25.58 -7.97 -8.32
C ASP A 49 -24.29 -8.42 -7.64
N LEU A 50 -24.41 -9.30 -6.64
CA LEU A 50 -23.27 -9.79 -5.86
C LEU A 50 -22.41 -10.78 -6.66
N ALA A 51 -23.01 -11.64 -7.48
CA ALA A 51 -22.28 -12.70 -8.18
C ALA A 51 -21.22 -12.17 -9.18
N PRO A 52 -21.51 -11.15 -10.01
CA PRO A 52 -20.50 -10.51 -10.86
C PRO A 52 -19.36 -9.89 -10.07
N ARG A 53 -19.66 -9.16 -8.98
CA ARG A 53 -18.65 -8.50 -8.14
C ARG A 53 -17.76 -9.49 -7.42
N PHE A 54 -18.36 -10.57 -6.92
CA PHE A 54 -17.62 -11.68 -6.34
C PHE A 54 -16.70 -12.34 -7.38
N ALA A 55 -17.18 -12.52 -8.61
CA ALA A 55 -16.35 -13.04 -9.69
C ALA A 55 -15.15 -12.14 -10.00
N ASP A 56 -15.35 -10.83 -10.10
CA ASP A 56 -14.26 -9.87 -10.33
C ASP A 56 -13.24 -9.89 -9.20
N MET A 57 -13.70 -9.89 -7.95
CA MET A 57 -12.82 -10.01 -6.79
C MET A 57 -11.99 -11.31 -6.83
N MET A 58 -12.61 -12.46 -7.11
CA MET A 58 -11.90 -13.75 -7.14
C MET A 58 -10.85 -13.80 -8.27
N ARG A 59 -11.12 -13.18 -9.42
CA ARG A 59 -10.16 -13.06 -10.54
C ARG A 59 -8.96 -12.17 -10.19
N LEU A 60 -9.17 -11.11 -9.40
CA LEU A 60 -8.07 -10.25 -8.94
C LEU A 60 -7.24 -10.92 -7.84
N ARG A 61 -7.88 -11.72 -6.99
CA ARG A 61 -7.27 -12.31 -5.81
C ARG A 61 -6.49 -13.60 -6.09
N PHE A 62 -6.90 -14.37 -7.11
CA PHE A 62 -6.34 -15.69 -7.38
C PHE A 62 -5.76 -15.79 -8.81
N PRO A 63 -4.79 -16.70 -9.04
CA PRO A 63 -4.24 -16.93 -10.38
C PRO A 63 -5.33 -17.26 -11.40
N ARG A 64 -5.16 -16.81 -12.65
CA ARG A 64 -6.08 -17.07 -13.77
C ARG A 64 -6.34 -18.57 -14.03
N SER A 65 -5.47 -19.46 -13.58
CA SER A 65 -5.67 -20.91 -13.69
C SER A 65 -6.77 -21.45 -12.77
N MET A 66 -7.13 -20.73 -11.70
CA MET A 66 -8.14 -21.17 -10.74
C MET A 66 -9.57 -20.71 -11.09
N TRP A 67 -9.70 -19.60 -11.82
CA TRP A 67 -10.99 -18.97 -12.13
C TRP A 67 -11.10 -18.62 -13.60
N SER A 68 -12.27 -18.92 -14.19
CA SER A 68 -12.54 -18.59 -15.59
C SER A 68 -12.38 -17.10 -15.84
N ALA A 69 -11.55 -16.76 -16.85
CA ALA A 69 -11.46 -15.40 -17.36
C ALA A 69 -12.75 -14.98 -18.10
N ALA A 70 -13.54 -15.94 -18.57
CA ALA A 70 -14.78 -15.70 -19.31
C ALA A 70 -15.99 -15.81 -18.36
N GLY A 71 -16.59 -14.66 -18.05
CA GLY A 71 -17.93 -14.56 -17.45
C GLY A 71 -18.08 -15.15 -16.04
N VAL A 72 -19.27 -14.97 -15.48
CA VAL A 72 -19.68 -15.59 -14.20
C VAL A 72 -20.09 -17.04 -14.50
N ASP A 73 -19.55 -17.98 -13.72
CA ASP A 73 -19.83 -19.42 -13.83
C ASP A 73 -20.41 -19.99 -12.51
N LYS A 74 -20.80 -21.26 -12.52
CA LYS A 74 -21.37 -21.94 -11.35
C LYS A 74 -20.54 -21.87 -10.07
N ARG A 75 -19.20 -21.80 -10.17
CA ARG A 75 -18.30 -21.76 -9.00
C ARG A 75 -18.39 -20.41 -8.30
N HIS A 76 -18.64 -19.35 -9.04
CA HIS A 76 -18.84 -18.02 -8.47
C HIS A 76 -20.14 -17.93 -7.68
N TRP A 77 -21.22 -18.51 -8.21
CA TRP A 77 -22.52 -18.58 -7.52
C TRP A 77 -22.45 -19.42 -6.24
N SER A 78 -21.91 -20.64 -6.32
CA SER A 78 -21.69 -21.48 -5.13
C SER A 78 -20.73 -20.83 -4.12
N GLY A 79 -19.66 -20.19 -4.60
CA GLY A 79 -18.70 -19.47 -3.75
C GLY A 79 -19.33 -18.28 -3.04
N LEU A 80 -20.18 -17.52 -3.72
CA LEU A 80 -20.93 -16.42 -3.11
C LEU A 80 -21.91 -16.94 -2.05
N GLY A 81 -22.67 -18.01 -2.33
CA GLY A 81 -23.57 -18.63 -1.35
C GLY A 81 -22.84 -19.03 -0.07
N ASN A 82 -21.65 -19.65 -0.20
CA ASN A 82 -20.79 -19.96 0.93
C ASN A 82 -20.35 -18.70 1.72
N VAL A 83 -19.95 -17.64 1.03
CA VAL A 83 -19.51 -16.39 1.66
C VAL A 83 -20.65 -15.72 2.42
N LEU A 84 -21.86 -15.70 1.85
CA LEU A 84 -23.04 -15.15 2.52
C LEU A 84 -23.48 -16.01 3.70
N HIS A 85 -23.45 -17.34 3.59
CA HIS A 85 -23.70 -18.25 4.72
C HIS A 85 -22.78 -17.92 5.90
N LEU A 86 -21.47 -17.85 5.63
CA LEU A 86 -20.49 -17.54 6.67
C LEU A 86 -20.60 -16.10 7.15
N GLY A 87 -20.95 -15.17 6.27
CA GLY A 87 -21.25 -13.78 6.62
C GLY A 87 -22.39 -13.68 7.62
N GLN A 88 -23.48 -14.42 7.41
CA GLN A 88 -24.59 -14.52 8.37
C GLN A 88 -24.13 -15.15 9.68
N LYS A 89 -23.39 -16.27 9.61
CA LYS A 89 -22.85 -16.96 10.79
C LYS A 89 -21.98 -16.05 11.66
N PHE A 90 -21.17 -15.18 11.04
CA PHE A 90 -20.30 -14.21 11.72
C PHE A 90 -20.97 -12.86 11.97
N ARG A 91 -22.28 -12.72 11.67
CA ARG A 91 -23.07 -11.49 11.83
C ARG A 91 -22.48 -10.27 11.09
N LEU A 92 -21.95 -10.52 9.89
CA LEU A 92 -21.39 -9.52 8.99
C LEU A 92 -22.43 -9.00 7.99
N VAL A 93 -23.40 -9.85 7.63
CA VAL A 93 -24.54 -9.49 6.78
C VAL A 93 -25.87 -9.91 7.38
N LEU A 94 -26.94 -9.23 7.00
CA LEU A 94 -28.31 -9.59 7.31
C LEU A 94 -29.07 -9.86 6.01
N SER A 95 -29.87 -10.92 6.02
CA SER A 95 -30.90 -11.12 4.99
C SER A 95 -32.01 -10.11 5.23
N VAL A 96 -32.42 -9.40 4.18
CA VAL A 96 -33.51 -8.43 4.19
C VAL A 96 -34.41 -8.67 2.97
N ALA A 97 -35.67 -8.27 3.07
CA ALA A 97 -36.51 -8.19 1.88
C ALA A 97 -35.94 -7.11 0.94
N ASP A 98 -35.94 -7.36 -0.36
CA ASP A 98 -35.54 -6.35 -1.33
C ASP A 98 -36.58 -5.22 -1.30
N PRO A 99 -36.20 -3.95 -1.03
CA PRO A 99 -37.14 -2.84 -1.07
C PRO A 99 -37.83 -2.66 -2.44
N LEU A 100 -37.20 -3.14 -3.52
CA LEU A 100 -37.69 -3.04 -4.89
C LEU A 100 -38.52 -4.26 -5.30
N ASP A 101 -38.40 -5.38 -4.59
CA ASP A 101 -39.20 -6.59 -4.79
C ASP A 101 -39.46 -7.31 -3.45
N PRO A 102 -40.43 -6.83 -2.64
CA PRO A 102 -40.67 -7.35 -1.30
C PRO A 102 -41.11 -8.82 -1.26
N ASP A 103 -41.71 -9.32 -2.34
CA ASP A 103 -42.13 -10.71 -2.52
C ASP A 103 -41.08 -11.55 -3.26
N GLY A 104 -39.97 -10.93 -3.67
CA GLY A 104 -38.90 -11.53 -4.45
C GLY A 104 -37.86 -12.27 -3.63
N ASP A 105 -36.75 -12.58 -4.30
CA ASP A 105 -35.61 -13.26 -3.68
C ASP A 105 -34.97 -12.40 -2.57
N PRO A 106 -34.41 -13.02 -1.51
CA PRO A 106 -33.80 -12.27 -0.43
C PRO A 106 -32.61 -11.44 -0.93
N ALA A 107 -32.49 -10.22 -0.41
CA ALA A 107 -31.31 -9.39 -0.55
C ALA A 107 -30.48 -9.41 0.74
N TRP A 108 -29.24 -8.92 0.65
CA TRP A 108 -28.36 -8.83 1.82
C TRP A 108 -27.89 -7.41 2.02
N ARG A 109 -27.70 -7.04 3.29
CA ARG A 109 -27.03 -5.80 3.71
C ARG A 109 -25.86 -6.09 4.62
N LEU A 110 -24.81 -5.29 4.54
CA LEU A 110 -23.75 -5.31 5.56
C LEU A 110 -24.32 -4.84 6.91
N VAL A 111 -23.84 -5.43 7.99
CA VAL A 111 -24.12 -4.94 9.36
C VAL A 111 -23.31 -3.68 9.65
N ARG A 112 -22.11 -3.56 9.07
CA ARG A 112 -21.19 -2.42 9.21
C ARG A 112 -20.45 -2.18 7.90
N GLU A 113 -20.23 -0.92 7.59
CA GLU A 113 -19.40 -0.49 6.45
C GLU A 113 -17.90 -0.64 6.77
N GLU A 114 -17.52 -0.65 8.05
CA GLU A 114 -16.14 -0.91 8.45
C GLU A 114 -15.88 -2.40 8.69
N ALA A 115 -14.63 -2.80 8.45
CA ALA A 115 -14.17 -4.14 8.79
C ALA A 115 -14.37 -4.44 10.29
N THR A 116 -14.99 -5.58 10.56
CA THR A 116 -15.25 -6.14 11.88
C THR A 116 -14.11 -7.03 12.36
N TYR A 117 -13.41 -7.69 11.44
CA TYR A 117 -12.31 -8.61 11.72
C TYR A 117 -11.05 -8.24 10.92
N GLU A 118 -9.90 -8.43 11.54
CA GLU A 118 -8.59 -8.34 10.89
C GLU A 118 -7.79 -9.64 11.07
N GLY A 119 -6.79 -9.86 10.21
CA GLY A 119 -5.81 -10.92 10.42
C GLY A 119 -4.88 -10.58 11.57
N SER A 120 -4.61 -11.52 12.48
CA SER A 120 -3.67 -11.30 13.57
C SER A 120 -2.24 -11.18 13.04
N ALA A 121 -1.58 -10.06 13.31
CA ALA A 121 -0.15 -9.89 13.00
C ALA A 121 0.75 -10.93 13.69
N ARG A 122 0.37 -11.37 14.91
CA ARG A 122 1.15 -12.37 15.68
C ARG A 122 0.86 -13.81 15.25
N ARG A 123 -0.32 -14.08 14.70
CA ARG A 123 -0.79 -15.42 14.32
C ARG A 123 -1.56 -15.30 13.01
N PRO A 124 -0.90 -15.28 11.84
CA PRO A 124 -1.53 -14.95 10.56
C PRO A 124 -2.66 -15.90 10.14
N TRP A 125 -2.77 -17.07 10.78
CA TRP A 125 -3.88 -18.01 10.61
C TRP A 125 -5.10 -17.73 11.49
N ARG A 126 -5.10 -16.67 12.31
CA ARG A 126 -6.21 -16.26 13.17
C ARG A 126 -6.78 -14.91 12.78
N ALA A 127 -8.10 -14.79 12.86
CA ALA A 127 -8.78 -13.52 12.85
C ALA A 127 -8.87 -12.93 14.28
N VAL A 128 -8.87 -11.62 14.39
CA VAL A 128 -9.15 -10.86 15.61
C VAL A 128 -10.31 -9.92 15.33
N GLN A 129 -11.29 -9.89 16.23
CA GLN A 129 -12.41 -8.95 16.12
C GLN A 129 -11.96 -7.56 16.59
N ILE A 130 -12.17 -6.54 15.77
CA ILE A 130 -11.76 -5.15 16.01
C ILE A 130 -12.95 -4.19 16.16
N ARG A 131 -14.12 -4.58 15.66
CA ARG A 131 -15.38 -3.83 15.80
C ARG A 131 -16.52 -4.74 16.24
N GLY A 132 -17.59 -4.15 16.75
CA GLY A 132 -18.76 -4.91 17.24
C GLY A 132 -18.50 -5.68 18.54
N LEU A 133 -17.46 -5.28 19.29
CA LEU A 133 -17.21 -5.77 20.64
C LEU A 133 -18.23 -5.16 21.63
N PRO A 134 -18.40 -5.75 22.82
CA PRO A 134 -19.13 -5.10 23.90
C PRO A 134 -18.59 -3.68 24.16
N PRO A 135 -19.43 -2.69 24.54
CA PRO A 135 -19.02 -1.28 24.59
C PRO A 135 -17.74 -1.01 25.39
N ALA A 136 -17.55 -1.70 26.53
CA ALA A 136 -16.34 -1.56 27.35
C ALA A 136 -15.07 -2.08 26.65
N GLU A 137 -15.18 -3.20 25.94
CA GLU A 137 -14.06 -3.79 25.18
C GLU A 137 -13.75 -2.98 23.92
N GLN A 138 -14.80 -2.50 23.23
CA GLN A 138 -14.64 -1.61 22.09
C GLN A 138 -13.90 -0.34 22.49
N ALA A 139 -14.30 0.32 23.59
CA ALA A 139 -13.64 1.51 24.09
C ALA A 139 -12.16 1.25 24.45
N ALA A 140 -11.85 0.09 25.03
CA ALA A 140 -10.47 -0.30 25.33
C ALA A 140 -9.64 -0.54 24.05
N GLN A 141 -10.25 -1.15 23.02
CA GLN A 141 -9.61 -1.36 21.73
C GLN A 141 -9.36 -0.03 21.01
N ASP A 142 -10.34 0.86 20.99
CA ASP A 142 -10.25 2.19 20.37
C ASP A 142 -9.19 3.04 21.09
N LYS A 143 -9.09 2.96 22.44
CA LYS A 143 -8.02 3.62 23.21
C LYS A 143 -6.63 3.10 22.80
N LYS A 144 -6.49 1.79 22.60
CA LYS A 144 -5.23 1.18 22.13
C LYS A 144 -4.88 1.61 20.71
N GLU A 145 -5.86 1.67 19.81
CA GLU A 145 -5.68 2.13 18.44
C GLU A 145 -5.27 3.61 18.42
N ALA A 146 -5.96 4.47 19.16
CA ALA A 146 -5.61 5.88 19.29
C ALA A 146 -4.21 6.09 19.90
N ALA A 147 -3.79 5.26 20.86
CA ALA A 147 -2.44 5.28 21.40
C ALA A 147 -1.39 4.90 20.34
N ARG A 148 -1.65 3.84 19.56
CA ARG A 148 -0.77 3.43 18.44
C ARG A 148 -0.64 4.51 17.38
N VAL A 149 -1.75 5.13 16.97
CA VAL A 149 -1.74 6.23 16.00
C VAL A 149 -0.88 7.39 16.51
N ARG A 150 -1.07 7.81 17.77
CA ARG A 150 -0.25 8.87 18.39
C ARG A 150 1.24 8.51 18.43
N LEU A 151 1.57 7.26 18.76
CA LEU A 151 2.94 6.78 18.74
C LEU A 151 3.52 6.84 17.32
N HIS A 152 2.81 6.34 16.32
CA HIS A 152 3.25 6.40 14.92
C HIS A 152 3.45 7.83 14.43
N CYS A 153 2.52 8.75 14.70
CA CYS A 153 2.69 10.17 14.37
C CYS A 153 3.93 10.78 15.04
N THR A 154 4.21 10.38 16.28
CA THR A 154 5.40 10.84 17.01
C THR A 154 6.69 10.30 16.40
N LEU A 155 6.73 9.02 16.06
CA LEU A 155 7.89 8.38 15.42
C LEU A 155 8.12 8.94 14.01
N ASP A 156 7.07 9.19 13.24
CA ASP A 156 7.18 9.78 11.91
C ASP A 156 7.68 11.23 12.00
N ARG A 157 7.21 12.02 12.98
CA ARG A 157 7.78 13.35 13.25
C ARG A 157 9.27 13.27 13.60
N LYS A 158 9.65 12.42 14.56
CA LYS A 158 11.06 12.23 14.95
C LYS A 158 11.93 11.83 13.76
N ALA A 159 11.42 10.98 12.88
CA ALA A 159 12.16 10.58 11.68
C ALA A 159 12.35 11.73 10.68
N ARG A 160 11.37 12.64 10.56
CA ARG A 160 11.53 13.85 9.76
C ARG A 160 12.59 14.77 10.35
N ASP A 161 12.56 14.98 11.66
CA ASP A 161 13.56 15.78 12.38
C ASP A 161 14.97 15.17 12.24
N ALA A 162 15.09 13.84 12.31
CA ALA A 162 16.36 13.13 12.16
C ALA A 162 16.90 13.16 10.72
N ALA A 163 16.03 13.28 9.72
CA ALA A 163 16.40 13.33 8.31
C ALA A 163 16.94 14.70 7.87
N ASP A 164 16.65 15.77 8.63
CA ASP A 164 17.06 17.15 8.31
C ASP A 164 18.55 17.30 7.96
N PRO A 165 19.51 16.81 8.76
CA PRO A 165 20.93 16.98 8.48
C PRO A 165 21.37 16.30 7.17
N GLU A 166 20.83 15.10 6.89
CA GLU A 166 21.15 14.35 5.68
C GLU A 166 20.59 15.05 4.43
N ILE A 167 19.31 15.47 4.48
CA ILE A 167 18.67 16.20 3.38
C ILE A 167 19.41 17.51 3.10
N ARG A 168 19.75 18.27 4.14
CA ARG A 168 20.55 19.51 4.01
C ARG A 168 21.91 19.24 3.38
N SER A 169 22.60 18.17 3.80
CA SER A 169 23.89 17.78 3.24
C SER A 169 23.80 17.44 1.74
N ILE A 170 22.80 16.66 1.34
CA ILE A 170 22.58 16.31 -0.07
C ILE A 170 22.31 17.56 -0.91
N VAL A 171 21.40 18.43 -0.44
CA VAL A 171 21.04 19.65 -1.17
C VAL A 171 22.22 20.62 -1.25
N ALA A 172 22.99 20.78 -0.17
CA ALA A 172 24.20 21.59 -0.17
C ALA A 172 25.26 21.05 -1.14
N ALA A 173 25.42 19.72 -1.20
CA ALA A 173 26.31 19.09 -2.16
C ALA A 173 25.86 19.35 -3.61
N MET A 174 24.55 19.27 -3.89
CA MET A 174 24.01 19.63 -5.21
C MET A 174 24.31 21.09 -5.60
N GLN A 175 24.19 22.03 -4.66
CA GLN A 175 24.50 23.46 -4.88
C GLN A 175 26.00 23.73 -5.07
N ALA A 176 26.86 22.95 -4.41
CA ALA A 176 28.30 23.13 -4.48
C ALA A 176 28.86 22.81 -5.89
N PHE A 177 28.16 21.97 -6.67
CA PHE A 177 28.59 21.61 -8.03
C PHE A 177 28.36 22.72 -9.06
N ASP A 178 27.21 23.40 -9.03
CA ASP A 178 26.94 24.56 -9.88
C ASP A 178 25.91 25.48 -9.19
N ARG A 179 26.29 26.75 -9.01
CA ARG A 179 25.46 27.77 -8.35
C ARG A 179 24.29 28.25 -9.20
N ASP A 180 24.38 28.09 -10.52
CA ASP A 180 23.35 28.53 -11.47
C ASP A 180 22.49 27.36 -12.00
N VAL A 181 22.68 26.14 -11.47
CA VAL A 181 21.92 24.96 -11.87
C VAL A 181 20.42 25.18 -11.66
N ARG A 182 19.65 24.95 -12.72
CA ARG A 182 18.19 25.01 -12.68
C ARG A 182 17.61 23.65 -12.30
N PHE A 183 16.56 23.67 -11.50
CA PHE A 183 15.91 22.46 -11.03
C PHE A 183 14.86 21.94 -12.03
N GLU A 184 15.08 20.73 -12.54
CA GLU A 184 14.28 20.11 -13.61
C GLU A 184 13.94 18.63 -13.30
N SER A 185 13.93 18.21 -12.03
CA SER A 185 13.70 16.80 -11.69
C SER A 185 12.24 16.40 -11.91
N GLU A 186 12.00 15.54 -12.90
CA GLU A 186 10.70 14.88 -13.11
C GLU A 186 10.35 13.91 -11.97
N ARG A 187 11.34 13.28 -11.32
CA ARG A 187 11.08 12.35 -10.21
C ARG A 187 10.54 13.05 -8.97
N LEU A 188 11.06 14.24 -8.68
CA LEU A 188 10.65 15.02 -7.52
C LEU A 188 9.41 15.89 -7.83
N ARG A 189 9.02 15.98 -9.11
CA ARG A 189 7.92 16.81 -9.60
C ARG A 189 6.62 16.55 -8.83
N ALA A 190 6.21 15.30 -8.69
CA ALA A 190 4.95 14.93 -8.03
C ALA A 190 4.82 15.38 -6.56
N ARG A 191 5.92 15.80 -5.91
CA ARG A 191 5.96 16.17 -4.48
C ARG A 191 6.32 17.63 -4.24
N LEU A 192 6.56 18.41 -5.30
CA LEU A 192 7.00 19.80 -5.19
C LEU A 192 5.98 20.74 -5.82
N PRO A 193 5.82 21.97 -5.28
CA PRO A 193 5.01 23.00 -5.92
C PRO A 193 5.57 23.41 -7.29
N GLU A 194 4.69 23.81 -8.21
CA GLU A 194 5.08 24.19 -9.58
C GLU A 194 6.08 25.34 -9.66
N ILE A 195 6.05 26.24 -8.67
CA ILE A 195 7.00 27.35 -8.56
C ILE A 195 8.46 26.92 -8.46
N CYS A 196 8.75 25.66 -8.12
CA CYS A 196 10.11 25.16 -7.99
C CYS A 196 10.79 24.87 -9.34
N TYR A 197 10.02 24.64 -10.41
CA TYR A 197 10.59 24.17 -11.68
C TYR A 197 11.24 25.29 -12.47
N GLY A 198 12.38 24.98 -13.09
CA GLY A 198 13.15 25.94 -13.88
C GLY A 198 13.82 27.03 -13.03
N ARG A 199 13.57 27.11 -11.71
CA ARG A 199 14.27 28.01 -10.80
C ARG A 199 15.65 27.50 -10.46
N ARG A 200 16.52 28.40 -9.97
CA ARG A 200 17.85 28.00 -9.52
C ARG A 200 17.71 27.12 -8.29
N LEU A 201 18.53 26.08 -8.20
CA LEU A 201 18.51 25.18 -7.05
C LEU A 201 18.66 25.95 -5.74
N ALA A 202 19.55 26.94 -5.70
CA ALA A 202 19.75 27.82 -4.55
C ALA A 202 18.46 28.50 -4.05
N GLU A 203 17.57 28.91 -4.95
CA GLU A 203 16.32 29.60 -4.63
C GLU A 203 15.27 28.64 -4.03
N ILE A 204 15.32 27.37 -4.43
CA ILE A 204 14.33 26.37 -4.02
C ILE A 204 14.85 25.42 -2.94
N SER A 205 16.13 25.49 -2.58
CA SER A 205 16.73 24.60 -1.57
C SER A 205 16.01 24.62 -0.23
N PRO A 206 15.56 25.77 0.31
CA PRO A 206 14.72 25.77 1.52
C PRO A 206 13.44 24.96 1.34
N ILE A 207 12.83 24.97 0.14
CA ILE A 207 11.63 24.20 -0.16
C ILE A 207 11.98 22.71 -0.21
N LEU A 208 13.05 22.32 -0.91
CA LEU A 208 13.50 20.91 -0.99
C LEU A 208 13.80 20.34 0.40
N ILE A 209 14.46 21.13 1.26
CA ILE A 209 14.79 20.74 2.63
C ILE A 209 13.53 20.57 3.47
N GLU A 210 12.52 21.44 3.32
CA GLU A 210 11.34 21.45 4.19
C GLU A 210 10.17 20.58 3.67
N THR A 211 10.29 20.02 2.47
CA THR A 211 9.19 19.33 1.79
C THR A 211 8.68 18.11 2.58
N HIS A 212 9.57 17.36 3.24
CA HIS A 212 9.17 16.18 4.01
C HIS A 212 8.35 16.55 5.25
N HIS A 213 8.62 17.70 5.88
CA HIS A 213 7.81 18.25 6.97
C HIS A 213 6.46 18.76 6.48
N ARG A 214 6.45 19.57 5.42
CA ARG A 214 5.21 20.14 4.85
C ARG A 214 4.20 19.08 4.40
N LEU A 215 4.71 18.00 3.81
CA LEU A 215 3.87 16.88 3.37
C LEU A 215 3.55 15.89 4.49
N GLY A 216 4.09 16.08 5.70
CA GLY A 216 3.89 15.15 6.80
C GLY A 216 4.36 13.73 6.47
N MET A 217 5.45 13.59 5.69
CA MET A 217 5.89 12.30 5.16
C MET A 217 6.11 11.27 6.27
N ARG A 218 5.67 10.04 6.02
CA ARG A 218 5.93 8.87 6.86
C ARG A 218 7.37 8.38 6.71
N ARG A 219 7.83 7.53 7.63
CA ARG A 219 9.21 7.01 7.65
C ARG A 219 9.68 6.37 6.35
N ASP A 220 8.84 5.58 5.70
CA ASP A 220 9.10 4.96 4.40
C ASP A 220 9.17 6.00 3.27
N GLU A 221 8.30 7.01 3.32
CA GLU A 221 8.27 8.12 2.36
C GLU A 221 9.50 9.02 2.47
N ILE A 222 10.00 9.26 3.68
CA ILE A 222 11.26 9.99 3.94
C ILE A 222 12.43 9.25 3.31
N LYS A 223 12.52 7.93 3.47
CA LYS A 223 13.58 7.12 2.82
C LYS A 223 13.52 7.25 1.30
N ALA A 224 12.32 7.17 0.73
CA ALA A 224 12.12 7.37 -0.70
C ALA A 224 12.48 8.80 -1.15
N TRP A 225 12.20 9.81 -0.32
CA TRP A 225 12.55 11.21 -0.57
C TRP A 225 14.07 11.43 -0.59
N ILE A 226 14.77 10.96 0.44
CA ILE A 226 16.25 11.00 0.51
C ILE A 226 16.86 10.29 -0.68
N TRP A 227 16.36 9.10 -1.03
CA TRP A 227 16.85 8.36 -2.19
C TRP A 227 16.66 9.16 -3.50
N ALA A 228 15.48 9.76 -3.69
CA ALA A 228 15.22 10.56 -4.87
C ALA A 228 16.15 11.79 -4.95
N LEU A 229 16.41 12.48 -3.83
CA LEU A 229 17.39 13.58 -3.76
C LEU A 229 18.81 13.12 -4.10
N LYS A 230 19.26 11.98 -3.55
CA LYS A 230 20.57 11.39 -3.89
C LYS A 230 20.68 11.05 -5.38
N MET A 231 19.61 10.51 -5.98
CA MET A 231 19.59 10.21 -7.40
C MET A 231 19.67 11.48 -8.26
N GLU A 232 19.07 12.58 -7.84
CA GLU A 232 19.25 13.87 -8.52
C GLU A 232 20.66 14.43 -8.37
N GLN A 233 21.25 14.32 -7.17
CA GLN A 233 22.65 14.68 -6.95
C GLN A 233 23.59 13.91 -7.91
N ILE A 234 23.37 12.60 -8.08
CA ILE A 234 24.13 11.77 -9.02
C ILE A 234 23.91 12.21 -10.48
N VAL A 235 22.66 12.50 -10.88
CA VAL A 235 22.36 12.96 -12.24
C VAL A 235 23.06 14.29 -12.53
N LEU A 236 23.03 15.24 -11.59
CA LEU A 236 23.76 16.50 -11.71
C LEU A 236 25.26 16.24 -11.86
N LEU A 237 25.86 15.45 -10.96
CA LEU A 237 27.25 15.03 -11.05
C LEU A 237 27.63 14.45 -12.43
N GLY A 238 26.80 13.55 -12.96
CA GLY A 238 27.01 12.94 -14.27
C GLY A 238 26.97 13.93 -15.43
N ARG A 239 26.07 14.92 -15.40
CA ARG A 239 25.97 15.97 -16.43
C ARG A 239 27.26 16.82 -16.48
N TYR A 240 27.85 17.15 -15.34
CA TYR A 240 29.05 17.98 -15.27
C TYR A 240 30.37 17.21 -15.43
N ALA A 241 30.42 15.93 -15.05
CA ALA A 241 31.58 15.08 -15.32
C ALA A 241 31.74 14.76 -16.83
N GLN A 242 30.68 14.95 -17.63
CA GLN A 242 30.69 14.72 -19.07
C GLN A 242 30.01 15.86 -19.85
N PRO A 243 30.58 17.08 -19.86
CA PRO A 243 29.97 18.24 -20.52
C PRO A 243 29.84 18.06 -22.05
N ASN A 244 30.56 17.09 -22.64
CA ASN A 244 30.55 16.80 -24.08
C ASN A 244 29.67 15.62 -24.51
N LEU A 245 28.89 15.02 -23.60
CA LEU A 245 27.84 14.06 -23.96
C LEU A 245 26.49 14.74 -24.11
N HIS A 246 26.48 15.91 -24.75
CA HIS A 246 25.31 16.27 -25.54
C HIS A 246 25.05 15.14 -26.51
N LEU A 247 23.86 14.55 -26.40
CA LEU A 247 23.25 13.67 -27.38
C LEU A 247 23.53 14.19 -28.80
N ARG A 248 24.59 13.68 -29.43
CA ARG A 248 24.70 13.64 -30.89
C ARG A 248 23.58 12.72 -31.36
N ARG A 249 22.40 13.32 -31.51
CA ARG A 249 21.30 12.82 -32.33
C ARG A 249 21.75 12.98 -33.79
N GLY A 250 22.76 12.21 -34.19
CA GLY A 250 23.43 12.38 -35.47
C GLY A 250 24.76 11.62 -35.55
N GLY A 251 24.68 10.36 -35.99
CA GLY A 251 25.78 9.63 -36.63
C GLY A 251 26.99 9.28 -35.77
N LEU A 252 27.05 8.03 -35.30
CA LEU A 252 28.31 7.34 -34.99
C LEU A 252 29.20 7.34 -36.23
N ARG A 253 30.27 8.16 -36.25
CA ARG A 253 31.43 7.89 -37.09
C ARG A 253 32.42 7.07 -36.26
N ARG A 254 32.67 5.87 -36.73
CA ARG A 254 33.70 4.92 -36.29
C ARG A 254 35.06 5.53 -36.64
N GLY A 255 35.91 5.87 -35.68
CA GLY A 255 37.25 6.36 -36.03
C GLY A 255 38.18 6.81 -34.91
N ASP A 256 37.70 7.54 -33.90
CA ASP A 256 38.64 8.20 -32.98
C ASP A 256 38.86 7.41 -31.67
N PRO A 257 40.13 7.23 -31.22
CA PRO A 257 40.43 6.57 -29.96
C PRO A 257 39.96 7.47 -28.80
N GLN A 258 38.99 6.99 -28.03
CA GLN A 258 38.60 7.63 -26.77
C GLN A 258 39.76 7.59 -25.78
N PRO A 259 40.07 8.70 -25.06
CA PRO A 259 40.81 8.58 -23.81
C PRO A 259 39.97 7.74 -22.83
N ALA A 260 40.60 6.79 -22.14
CA ALA A 260 39.97 5.93 -21.16
C ALA A 260 39.47 6.73 -19.95
N VAL A 261 38.28 7.32 -20.06
CA VAL A 261 37.58 7.91 -18.92
C VAL A 261 36.80 6.79 -18.22
N PRO A 262 36.92 6.62 -16.89
CA PRO A 262 36.15 5.61 -16.16
C PRO A 262 34.66 5.78 -16.45
N GLY A 263 34.03 4.74 -17.01
CA GLY A 263 32.61 4.78 -17.34
C GLY A 263 31.75 5.11 -16.12
N VAL A 264 30.53 5.63 -16.35
CA VAL A 264 29.55 5.98 -15.31
C VAL A 264 29.39 4.90 -14.24
N LEU A 265 29.53 3.62 -14.62
CA LEU A 265 29.56 2.47 -13.71
C LEU A 265 30.72 2.50 -12.69
N ALA A 266 31.92 2.94 -13.07
CA ALA A 266 33.07 3.05 -12.17
C ALA A 266 32.91 4.18 -11.16
N VAL A 267 32.32 5.31 -11.57
CA VAL A 267 31.97 6.43 -10.67
C VAL A 267 30.86 6.03 -9.70
N LEU A 268 29.84 5.31 -10.18
CA LEU A 268 28.77 4.73 -9.35
C LEU A 268 29.34 3.72 -8.33
N THR A 269 30.26 2.85 -8.75
CA THR A 269 30.86 1.83 -7.87
C THR A 269 31.76 2.45 -6.80
N ALA A 270 32.52 3.49 -7.14
CA ALA A 270 33.36 4.22 -6.17
C ALA A 270 32.53 5.03 -5.15
N SER A 271 31.36 5.53 -5.56
CA SER A 271 30.49 6.37 -4.71
C SER A 271 29.55 5.57 -3.81
N MET A 272 29.22 4.33 -4.18
CA MET A 272 28.27 3.48 -3.43
C MET A 272 28.92 2.53 -2.41
N GLY A 273 30.26 2.45 -2.36
CA GLY A 273 30.98 1.45 -1.56
C GLY A 273 30.73 0.00 -2.04
N PRO A 274 31.38 -1.01 -1.43
CA PRO A 274 31.08 -2.40 -1.77
C PRO A 274 29.60 -2.69 -1.51
N PRO A 275 28.94 -3.51 -2.36
CA PRO A 275 27.54 -3.88 -2.14
C PRO A 275 27.41 -4.49 -0.74
N PRO A 276 26.37 -4.10 0.04
CA PRO A 276 26.16 -4.69 1.35
C PRO A 276 26.06 -6.20 1.19
N GLN A 277 26.88 -6.95 1.93
CA GLN A 277 26.69 -8.38 2.04
C GLN A 277 25.33 -8.58 2.73
N ILE A 278 24.31 -8.89 1.93
CA ILE A 278 22.98 -9.22 2.44
C ILE A 278 23.14 -10.60 3.07
N ALA A 279 23.40 -10.64 4.37
CA ALA A 279 23.12 -11.83 5.15
C ALA A 279 21.64 -12.19 4.93
N PRO A 280 21.30 -13.48 4.74
CA PRO A 280 19.91 -13.90 4.57
C PRO A 280 19.07 -13.31 5.70
N ALA A 281 17.95 -12.69 5.33
CA ALA A 281 17.04 -12.04 6.27
C ALA A 281 16.55 -13.07 7.28
N ILE A 282 17.22 -13.13 8.42
CA ILE A 282 16.61 -13.60 9.65
C ILE A 282 15.56 -12.54 9.95
N LEU A 283 14.29 -12.91 9.77
CA LEU A 283 13.16 -12.19 10.34
C LEU A 283 13.33 -12.26 11.87
N SER A 284 14.18 -11.39 12.41
CA SER A 284 14.19 -11.13 13.84
C SER A 284 12.84 -10.50 14.15
N ASN A 285 12.16 -11.13 15.11
CA ASN A 285 10.94 -10.63 15.72
C ASN A 285 11.10 -9.11 15.93
N GLY A 286 10.07 -8.33 15.59
CA GLY A 286 10.06 -6.89 15.81
C GLY A 286 10.17 -6.56 17.29
N GLU A 287 11.37 -6.65 17.85
CA GLU A 287 11.81 -5.88 18.99
C GLU A 287 11.94 -4.45 18.47
N ILE A 288 11.21 -3.57 19.13
CA ILE A 288 11.39 -2.13 18.99
C ILE A 288 12.88 -1.88 19.29
N PRO A 289 13.64 -1.22 18.38
CA PRO A 289 15.06 -0.95 18.61
C PRO A 289 15.25 -0.33 19.99
N ALA A 290 16.31 -0.68 20.70
CA ALA A 290 16.53 -0.21 22.07
C ALA A 290 16.51 1.34 22.16
N GLU A 291 16.87 2.05 21.07
CA GLU A 291 16.75 3.50 20.97
C GLU A 291 15.31 4.06 21.00
N ASP A 292 14.29 3.24 20.74
CA ASP A 292 12.86 3.59 20.80
C ASP A 292 12.20 3.18 22.14
N ALA A 293 12.92 2.49 23.03
CA ALA A 293 12.42 2.07 24.34
C ALA A 293 12.10 3.27 25.27
N ASP A 294 12.86 4.36 25.15
CA ASP A 294 12.62 5.59 25.93
C ASP A 294 11.31 6.29 25.54
N ALA A 295 10.84 6.10 24.30
CA ALA A 295 9.54 6.63 23.87
C ALA A 295 8.36 5.82 24.46
N LEU A 296 8.59 4.57 24.89
CA LEU A 296 7.59 3.73 25.54
C LEU A 296 7.48 4.02 27.04
N ALA A 297 8.57 4.44 27.69
CA ALA A 297 8.59 4.76 29.13
C ALA A 297 7.67 5.93 29.50
N GLY A 298 7.41 6.86 28.56
CA GLY A 298 6.53 8.01 28.76
C GLY A 298 5.03 7.76 28.55
N LEU A 299 4.62 6.54 28.17
CA LEU A 299 3.22 6.21 27.80
C LEU A 299 2.57 5.15 28.71
N ALA A 300 3.21 4.77 29.82
CA ALA A 300 2.66 3.82 30.77
C ALA A 300 1.63 4.47 31.71
N PHE A 301 0.38 4.63 31.24
CA PHE A 301 -0.83 4.80 32.07
C PHE A 301 -2.09 4.22 31.39
#